data_AF-A0A0F9F5K9-F1
#
_entry.id   AF-A0A0F9F5K9-F1
#
_cell.length_a   1.000
_cell.length_b   1.000
_cell.length_c   1.000
_cell.angle_alpha   90.00
_cell.angle_beta   90.00
_cell.angle_gamma   90.00
#
_symmetry.space_group_name_H-M   'P 1'
#
loop_
_entity.id
_entity.type
_entity.pdbx_description
1 polymer ?
#
loop_
_entity_poly.entity_id
_entity_poly.type
_entity_poly.pdbx_seq_one_letter_code
_entity_poly.pdbx_strand_id
1 'polypeptide(L)'
;RYDRSEKGRASQRRRNNTEKARASRRNYARSEIGREKNQQCKNSEKGRAATLRYEGSREGRMVRHIYNDTFERKLLGRLLSQERRDGYANQPNRR
;
A
#
# COMPACT_ATOMS: atom_id res chain seq x y z
N ARG A 1 -23.52 -7.12 29.29
CA ARG A 1 -23.30 -6.05 28.26
C ARG A 1 -23.31 -6.70 26.88
N TYR A 2 -24.30 -6.37 26.05
CA TYR A 2 -24.51 -6.97 24.73
C TYR A 2 -23.27 -6.88 23.83
N ASP A 3 -22.54 -5.77 23.90
CA ASP A 3 -21.35 -5.47 23.11
C ASP A 3 -20.15 -6.40 23.39
N ARG A 4 -20.15 -7.05 24.56
CA ARG A 4 -19.12 -8.04 24.94
C ARG A 4 -19.51 -9.48 24.58
N SER A 5 -20.77 -9.71 24.20
CA SER A 5 -21.24 -11.03 23.76
C SER A 5 -20.78 -11.32 22.33
N GLU A 6 -20.69 -12.61 21.98
CA GLU A 6 -20.38 -13.00 20.60
C GLU A 6 -21.39 -12.45 19.60
N LYS A 7 -22.68 -12.48 19.95
CA LYS A 7 -23.76 -11.91 19.11
C LYS A 7 -23.58 -10.41 18.89
N GLY A 8 -23.23 -9.67 19.93
CA GLY A 8 -22.92 -8.23 19.84
C GLY A 8 -21.70 -7.96 18.97
N ARG A 9 -20.60 -8.71 19.16
CA ARG A 9 -19.39 -8.61 18.34
C ARG A 9 -19.65 -8.95 16.87
N ALA A 10 -20.45 -9.98 16.60
CA ALA A 10 -20.84 -10.38 15.25
C ALA A 10 -21.68 -9.29 14.56
N SER A 11 -22.65 -8.71 15.27
CA SER A 11 -23.43 -7.57 14.78
C SER A 11 -22.54 -6.36 14.46
N GLN A 12 -21.60 -6.03 15.35
CA GLN A 12 -20.65 -4.94 15.13
C GLN A 12 -19.74 -5.20 13.92
N ARG A 13 -19.24 -6.43 13.74
CA ARG A 13 -18.45 -6.82 12.56
C ARG A 13 -19.26 -6.65 11.27
N ARG A 14 -20.53 -7.10 11.26
CA ARG A 14 -21.43 -6.91 10.11
C ARG A 14 -21.61 -5.44 9.77
N ARG A 15 -21.93 -4.61 10.76
CA ARG A 15 -22.07 -3.15 10.57
C ARG A 15 -20.79 -2.52 10.02
N ASN A 16 -19.63 -2.88 10.56
CA ASN A 16 -18.35 -2.30 10.15
C ASN A 16 -17.91 -2.75 8.76
N ASN A 17 -18.39 -3.91 8.28
CA ASN A 17 -18.06 -4.44 6.96
C ASN A 17 -19.00 -3.98 5.84
N THR A 18 -19.99 -3.13 6.14
CA THR A 18 -20.82 -2.49 5.13
C THR A 18 -20.00 -1.55 4.23
N GLU A 19 -20.42 -1.38 2.98
CA GLU A 19 -19.73 -0.49 2.04
C GLU A 19 -19.75 0.96 2.52
N LYS A 20 -20.85 1.40 3.15
CA LYS A 20 -20.95 2.72 3.78
C LYS A 20 -19.89 2.93 4.87
N ALA A 21 -19.68 1.95 5.74
CA ALA A 21 -18.66 2.02 6.78
C ALA A 21 -17.23 1.96 6.21
N ARG A 22 -17.02 1.22 5.13
CA ARG A 22 -15.73 1.19 4.41
C ARG A 22 -15.43 2.52 3.72
N ALA A 23 -16.41 3.11 3.04
CA ALA A 23 -16.29 4.40 2.39
C ALA A 23 -15.99 5.52 3.40
N SER A 24 -16.71 5.55 4.53
CA SER A 24 -16.44 6.49 5.62
C SER A 24 -15.01 6.36 6.15
N ARG A 25 -14.52 5.12 6.37
CA ARG A 25 -13.12 4.88 6.78
C ARG A 25 -12.11 5.35 5.74
N ARG A 26 -12.37 5.13 4.45
CA ARG A 26 -11.50 5.63 3.37
C ARG A 26 -11.48 7.15 3.32
N ASN A 27 -12.64 7.80 3.48
CA ASN A 27 -12.73 9.27 3.50
C ASN A 27 -11.98 9.84 4.70
N TYR A 28 -12.14 9.24 5.88
CA TYR A 28 -11.38 9.62 7.06
C TYR A 28 -9.88 9.43 6.85
N ALA A 29 -9.44 8.29 6.30
CA ALA A 29 -8.02 8.05 6.01
C ALA A 29 -7.42 9.06 5.02
N ARG A 30 -8.26 9.66 4.15
CA ARG A 30 -7.85 10.68 3.18
C ARG A 30 -7.91 12.10 3.74
N SER A 31 -8.66 12.35 4.82
CA SER A 31 -8.76 13.66 5.45
C SER A 31 -7.46 14.04 6.16
N GLU A 32 -7.25 15.34 6.39
CA GLU A 32 -6.06 15.83 7.10
C GLU A 32 -5.96 15.24 8.49
N ILE A 33 -7.05 15.26 9.26
CA ILE A 33 -7.11 14.69 10.62
C ILE A 33 -6.73 13.21 10.60
N GLY A 34 -7.26 12.43 9.65
CA GLY A 34 -6.94 11.01 9.56
C GLY A 34 -5.48 10.76 9.18
N ARG A 35 -4.91 11.57 8.28
CA ARG A 35 -3.49 11.50 7.94
C ARG A 35 -2.60 11.86 9.12
N GLU A 36 -2.93 12.94 9.83
CA GLU A 36 -2.19 13.39 11.02
C GLU A 36 -2.20 12.31 12.10
N LYS A 37 -3.38 11.73 12.39
CA LYS A 37 -3.49 10.64 13.37
C LYS A 37 -2.72 9.40 12.95
N ASN A 38 -2.75 9.06 11.66
CA ASN A 38 -1.94 7.95 11.14
C ASN A 38 -0.44 8.23 11.30
N GLN A 39 -0.01 9.46 11.01
CA GLN A 39 1.39 9.86 11.18
C GLN A 39 1.82 9.84 12.66
N GLN A 40 0.98 10.33 13.57
CA GLN A 40 1.19 10.23 15.02
C GLN A 40 1.35 8.77 15.44
N CYS A 41 0.48 7.88 14.93
CA CYS A 41 0.56 6.45 15.20
C CYS A 41 1.89 5.85 14.70
N LYS A 42 2.29 6.13 13.46
CA LYS A 42 3.57 5.67 12.89
C LYS A 42 4.79 6.17 13.66
N ASN A 43 4.72 7.39 14.19
CA ASN A 43 5.80 8.00 14.96
C ASN A 43 5.84 7.50 16.41
N SER A 44 4.73 6.95 16.92
CA SER A 44 4.70 6.37 18.26
C SER A 44 5.60 5.14 18.36
N GLU A 45 6.15 4.88 19.54
CA GLU A 45 6.98 3.72 19.82
C GLU A 45 6.26 2.40 19.46
N LYS A 46 4.98 2.28 19.84
CA LYS A 46 4.15 1.12 19.50
C LYS A 46 3.98 0.94 17.99
N GLY A 47 3.77 2.04 17.27
CA GLY A 47 3.66 2.01 15.81
C GLY A 47 4.96 1.60 15.14
N ARG A 48 6.10 2.17 15.57
CA ARG A 48 7.43 1.79 15.08
C ARG A 48 7.73 0.33 15.35
N ALA A 49 7.50 -0.15 16.58
CA ALA A 49 7.70 -1.54 16.93
C ALA A 49 6.82 -2.49 16.11
N ALA A 50 5.57 -2.11 15.84
CA ALA A 50 4.69 -2.89 14.98
C ALA A 50 5.20 -2.93 13.53
N THR A 51 5.68 -1.82 12.99
CA THR A 51 6.29 -1.74 11.65
C THR A 51 7.52 -2.63 11.57
N LEU A 52 8.44 -2.53 12.52
CA LEU A 52 9.66 -3.36 12.55
C LEU A 52 9.35 -4.86 12.62
N ARG A 53 8.35 -5.24 13.44
CA ARG A 53 7.87 -6.62 13.50
C ARG A 53 7.32 -7.09 12.17
N TYR A 54 6.55 -6.24 11.49
CA TYR A 54 5.98 -6.58 10.19
C TYR A 54 7.08 -6.71 9.12
N GLU A 55 8.01 -5.76 9.04
CA GLU A 55 9.14 -5.81 8.10
C GLU A 55 10.03 -7.03 8.32
N GLY A 56 10.22 -7.44 9.58
CA GLY A 56 10.93 -8.66 9.96
C GLY A 56 10.11 -9.95 9.78
N SER A 57 8.82 -9.87 9.47
CA SER A 57 7.97 -11.04 9.27
C SER A 57 8.14 -11.63 7.87
N ARG A 58 7.74 -12.91 7.70
CA ARG A 58 7.73 -13.56 6.37
C ARG A 58 6.86 -12.77 5.37
N GLU A 59 5.71 -12.30 5.83
CA GLU A 59 4.76 -11.54 5.00
C GLU A 59 5.36 -10.21 4.56
N GLY A 60 5.95 -9.44 5.48
CA GLY A 60 6.58 -8.17 5.14
C GLY A 60 7.75 -8.32 4.18
N ARG A 61 8.60 -9.35 4.37
CA ARG A 61 9.67 -9.67 3.42
C ARG A 61 9.15 -10.05 2.03
N MET A 62 8.11 -10.87 1.96
CA MET A 62 7.50 -11.28 0.70
C MET A 62 6.89 -10.10 -0.05
N VAL A 63 6.16 -9.22 0.66
CA VAL A 63 5.60 -8.00 0.06
C VAL A 63 6.70 -7.08 -0.45
N ARG A 64 7.79 -6.91 0.32
CA ARG A 64 8.95 -6.11 -0.10
C ARG A 64 9.60 -6.67 -1.37
N HIS A 65 9.78 -7.99 -1.44
CA HIS A 65 10.34 -8.66 -2.61
C HIS A 65 9.48 -8.43 -3.86
N ILE A 66 8.16 -8.69 -3.78
CA ILE A 66 7.23 -8.46 -4.89
C ILE A 66 7.25 -6.98 -5.33
N TYR A 67 7.27 -6.06 -4.37
CA TYR A 67 7.33 -4.64 -4.67
C TYR A 67 8.61 -4.26 -5.44
N ASN A 68 9.76 -4.74 -4.98
CA ASN A 68 11.04 -4.47 -5.64
C ASN A 68 11.11 -5.10 -7.03
N ASP A 69 10.70 -6.37 -7.18
CA ASP A 69 10.70 -7.06 -8.47
C ASP A 69 9.82 -6.34 -9.49
N THR A 70 8.63 -5.89 -9.07
CA THR A 70 7.73 -5.14 -9.95
C THR A 70 8.27 -3.74 -10.28
N PHE A 71 9.00 -3.11 -9.37
CA PHE A 71 9.66 -1.84 -9.60
C PHE A 71 10.81 -1.99 -10.62
N GLU A 72 11.71 -2.95 -10.41
CA GLU A 72 12.83 -3.25 -11.30
C GLU A 72 12.32 -3.59 -12.71
N ARG A 73 11.28 -4.41 -12.80
CA ARG A 73 10.66 -4.75 -14.08
C ARG A 73 10.10 -3.53 -14.82
N LYS A 74 9.48 -2.59 -14.10
CA LYS A 74 8.99 -1.33 -14.68
C LYS A 74 10.14 -0.42 -15.11
N LEU A 75 11.22 -0.37 -14.34
CA LEU A 75 12.40 0.44 -14.64
C LEU A 75 13.10 -0.08 -15.90
N LEU A 76 13.37 -1.38 -15.98
CA LEU A 76 13.96 -2.04 -17.15
C LEU A 76 13.12 -1.84 -18.40
N GLY A 77 11.79 -1.97 -18.31
CA GLY A 77 10.89 -1.70 -19.43
C GLY A 77 10.98 -0.26 -19.93
N ARG A 78 11.19 0.71 -19.04
CA ARG A 78 11.42 2.12 -19.42
C ARG A 78 12.74 2.32 -20.14
N LEU A 79 13.83 1.76 -19.61
CA LEU A 79 15.16 1.87 -20.19
C LEU A 79 15.22 1.25 -21.59
N LEU A 80 14.71 0.04 -21.77
CA LEU A 80 14.64 -0.62 -23.09
C LEU A 80 13.76 0.15 -24.09
N SER A 81 12.70 0.81 -23.62
CA SER A 81 11.86 1.66 -24.47
C SER A 81 12.57 2.95 -24.89
N GLN A 82 13.48 3.45 -24.07
CA GLN A 82 14.29 4.64 -24.36
C GLN A 82 15.37 4.30 -25.40
N GLU A 83 16.12 3.20 -25.20
CA GLU A 83 17.10 2.71 -26.17
C GLU A 83 16.50 2.43 -27.55
N ARG A 84 15.27 1.89 -27.60
CA ARG A 84 14.56 1.71 -28.89
C ARG A 84 14.27 3.04 -29.57
N ARG A 85 13.84 4.07 -28.86
CA ARG A 85 13.58 5.40 -29.46
C ARG A 85 14.86 6.03 -29.99
N ASP A 86 15.94 5.92 -29.23
CA ASP A 86 17.24 6.48 -29.59
C ASP A 86 17.87 5.70 -30.77
N GLY A 87 17.62 4.39 -30.86
CA GLY A 87 18.04 3.55 -31.98
C GLY A 87 17.31 3.84 -33.31
N TYR A 88 16.05 4.29 -33.27
CA TYR A 88 15.33 4.75 -34.48
C TYR A 88 15.74 6.17 -34.91
N ALA A 89 16.26 7.00 -34.00
CA ALA A 89 16.78 8.33 -34.33
C ALA A 89 18.15 8.28 -35.05
N ASN A 90 18.84 7.13 -34.99
CA ASN A 90 20.21 6.94 -35.49
C ASN A 90 20.28 5.95 -36.67
N GLN A 91 19.20 5.80 -37.45
CA GLN A 91 19.30 5.18 -38.77
C GLN A 91 19.76 6.23 -39.78
N PRO A 92 21.01 6.20 -40.27
CA PRO A 92 21.37 7.03 -41.42
C PRO A 92 20.48 6.59 -42.59
N ASN A 93 19.75 7.55 -43.15
CA ASN A 93 18.91 7.41 -44.33
C ASN A 93 19.57 6.49 -45.36
N ARG A 94 19.16 5.22 -45.41
CA ARG A 94 19.54 4.31 -46.49
C ARG A 94 18.71 4.75 -47.71
N ARG A 95 19.33 5.64 -48.48
CA ARG A 95 18.94 5.98 -49.85
C ARG A 95 19.00 4.74 -50.73
#